data_AF-A0A9P0G3U3-F1
#
_entry.id   AF-A0A9P0G3U3-F1
#
_cell.length_a   1.000
_cell.length_b   1.000
_cell.length_c   1.000
_cell.angle_alpha   90.00
_cell.angle_beta   90.00
_cell.angle_gamma   90.00
#
_symmetry.space_group_name_H-M   'P 1'
#
loop_
_entity.id
_entity.type
_entity.pdbx_description
1 polymer ?
#
loop_
_entity_poly.entity_id
_entity_poly.type
_entity_poly.pdbx_seq_one_letter_code
_entity_poly.pdbx_strand_id
1 'polypeptide(L)'
;MYRSVNLMGYKFSASKCLGICLGITFIMGCYLASLPIQKERAALPKPIKHQISSTIPVKRRLAIIVPFRDRFDELLEFVPHMYNFLNKQKIPFNIFVVQQKDNNRFNRASLINVGFLCTKLDYDYIAMHDVDLMPINDNLKYNYPASGPFHISSPQTHPKYHYDTFIGGILLITKEHYELVDGMSNNYWGWGLEDDEFYVRLRDAGLKVTRPANITTGPDNTFK
;
A
#
# COMPACT_ATOMS: atom_id res chain seq x y z
N MET A 1 -59.56 8.88 13.69
CA MET A 1 -59.68 9.55 15.01
C MET A 1 -58.34 10.21 15.34
N TYR A 2 -58.12 11.46 14.91
CA TYR A 2 -56.87 12.18 15.19
C TYR A 2 -56.90 12.73 16.63
N ARG A 3 -56.03 12.22 17.51
CA ARG A 3 -55.88 12.71 18.88
C ARG A 3 -55.19 14.08 18.86
N SER A 4 -55.95 15.14 19.13
CA SER A 4 -55.39 16.46 19.44
C SER A 4 -54.95 16.51 20.91
N VAL A 5 -53.74 16.96 21.17
CA VAL A 5 -53.25 17.20 22.53
C VAL A 5 -53.36 18.71 22.81
N ASN A 6 -54.01 19.08 23.92
CA ASN A 6 -54.11 20.46 24.37
C ASN A 6 -53.01 20.73 25.38
N LEU A 7 -52.13 21.69 25.08
CA LEU A 7 -51.16 22.25 26.02
C LEU A 7 -51.38 23.76 26.07
N MET A 8 -51.58 24.33 27.26
CA MET A 8 -51.74 25.79 27.49
C MET A 8 -52.77 26.49 26.57
N GLY A 9 -53.94 25.89 26.35
CA GLY A 9 -55.05 26.54 25.63
C GLY A 9 -54.96 26.53 24.09
N TYR A 10 -53.88 26.00 23.50
CA TYR A 10 -53.73 25.88 22.04
C TYR A 10 -53.94 24.44 21.55
N LYS A 11 -54.80 24.25 20.54
CA LYS A 11 -55.02 22.95 19.85
C LYS A 11 -53.84 22.65 18.91
N PHE A 12 -52.94 21.76 19.32
CA PHE A 12 -51.89 21.25 18.44
C PHE A 12 -52.37 20.00 17.69
N SER A 13 -52.36 20.08 16.36
CA SER A 13 -52.50 18.91 15.49
C SER A 13 -51.15 18.18 15.42
N ALA A 14 -51.16 16.85 15.34
CA ALA A 14 -49.94 16.04 15.19
C ALA A 14 -49.05 16.52 14.03
N SER A 15 -49.66 17.03 12.95
CA SER A 15 -48.96 17.66 11.81
C SER A 15 -48.17 18.91 12.19
N LYS A 16 -48.69 19.74 13.11
CA LYS A 16 -48.02 20.95 13.59
C LYS A 16 -46.85 20.62 14.52
N CYS A 17 -46.99 19.61 15.38
CA CYS A 17 -45.87 19.12 16.19
C CYS A 17 -44.76 18.53 15.31
N LEU A 18 -45.11 17.75 14.28
CA LEU A 18 -44.13 17.17 13.37
C LEU A 18 -43.37 18.25 12.59
N GLY A 19 -44.07 19.28 12.10
CA GLY A 19 -43.44 20.41 11.41
C GLY A 19 -42.48 21.20 12.30
N ILE A 20 -42.85 21.44 13.56
CA ILE A 20 -41.97 22.10 14.53
C ILE A 20 -40.74 21.24 14.83
N CYS A 21 -40.93 19.92 15.00
CA CYS A 21 -39.83 19.00 15.30
C CYS A 21 -38.82 18.93 14.14
N LEU A 22 -39.31 18.84 12.90
CA LEU A 22 -38.47 18.84 11.69
C LEU A 22 -37.74 20.17 11.49
N GLY A 23 -38.39 21.30 11.82
CA GLY A 23 -37.75 22.62 11.78
C GLY A 23 -36.60 22.73 12.79
N ILE A 24 -36.81 22.27 14.03
CA ILE A 24 -35.80 22.31 15.08
C ILE A 24 -34.61 21.41 14.73
N THR A 25 -34.84 20.20 14.22
CA THR A 25 -33.75 19.28 13.83
C THR A 25 -32.94 19.82 12.66
N PHE A 26 -33.59 20.44 11.68
CA PHE A 26 -32.90 21.07 10.55
C PHE A 26 -32.01 22.23 11.00
N ILE A 27 -32.53 23.13 11.85
CA ILE A 27 -31.76 24.27 12.39
C ILE A 27 -30.57 23.79 13.22
N MET A 28 -30.76 22.77 14.07
CA MET A 28 -29.68 22.22 14.88
C MET A 28 -28.62 21.52 14.01
N GLY A 29 -29.02 20.83 12.94
CA GLY A 29 -28.10 20.25 11.96
C GLY A 29 -27.26 21.30 11.24
N CYS A 30 -27.89 22.40 10.78
CA CYS A 30 -27.17 23.53 10.18
C CYS A 30 -26.20 24.19 11.18
N TYR A 31 -26.60 24.35 12.44
CA TYR A 31 -25.74 24.91 13.48
C TYR A 31 -24.50 24.03 13.71
N LEU A 32 -24.68 22.71 13.89
CA LEU A 32 -23.55 21.78 14.08
C LEU A 32 -22.61 21.75 12.86
N ALA A 33 -23.15 21.81 11.64
CA ALA A 33 -22.34 21.86 10.41
C ALA A 33 -21.56 23.18 10.27
N SER A 34 -22.05 24.26 10.87
CA SER A 34 -21.38 25.57 10.87
C SER A 34 -20.30 25.72 11.95
N LEU A 35 -20.21 24.78 12.90
CA LEU A 35 -19.15 24.80 13.90
C LEU A 35 -17.80 24.44 13.27
N PRO A 36 -16.74 25.24 13.50
CA PRO A 36 -15.42 24.95 12.96
C PRO A 36 -14.88 23.66 13.57
N ILE A 37 -14.48 22.71 12.71
CA ILE A 37 -13.74 21.52 13.13
C ILE A 37 -12.43 21.99 13.75
N GLN A 38 -12.27 21.79 15.05
CA GLN A 38 -11.07 22.16 15.77
C GLN A 38 -9.89 21.37 15.17
N LYS A 39 -8.99 22.10 14.51
CA LYS A 39 -7.85 21.53 13.78
C LYS A 39 -6.90 20.89 14.80
N GLU A 40 -6.95 19.58 14.94
CA GLU A 40 -6.07 18.76 15.81
C GLU A 40 -4.57 18.93 15.53
N ARG A 41 -4.19 19.65 14.46
CA ARG A 41 -2.80 19.98 14.12
C ARG A 41 -2.06 20.82 15.17
N ALA A 42 -2.75 21.42 16.15
CA ALA A 42 -2.11 22.19 17.22
C ALA A 42 -1.63 21.32 18.40
N ALA A 43 -2.02 20.04 18.48
CA ALA A 43 -1.62 19.13 19.56
C ALA A 43 -0.36 18.31 19.22
N LEU A 44 0.18 18.43 18.01
CA LEU A 44 1.40 17.73 17.62
C LEU A 44 2.63 18.44 18.18
N PRO A 45 3.51 17.73 18.92
CA PRO A 45 4.79 18.30 19.34
C PRO A 45 5.59 18.75 18.11
N LYS A 46 6.23 19.92 18.20
CA LYS A 46 7.12 20.42 17.14
C LYS A 46 8.20 19.36 16.87
N PRO A 47 8.51 19.02 15.61
CA PRO A 47 9.50 18.01 15.31
C PRO A 47 10.85 18.44 15.90
N ILE A 48 11.36 17.63 16.82
CA ILE A 48 12.68 17.83 17.41
C ILE A 48 13.68 17.56 16.28
N LYS A 49 14.41 18.61 15.84
CA LYS A 49 15.56 18.45 14.96
C LYS A 49 16.70 17.83 15.75
N HIS A 50 16.66 16.51 15.91
CA HIS A 50 17.80 15.75 16.39
C HIS A 50 18.83 15.65 15.27
N GLN A 51 19.87 16.49 15.34
CA GLN A 51 21.15 16.21 14.66
C GLN A 51 21.79 15.03 15.40
N ILE A 52 21.37 13.81 15.08
CA ILE A 52 22.11 12.63 15.50
C ILE A 52 23.13 12.34 14.40
N SER A 53 24.33 12.84 14.62
CA SER A 53 25.54 12.25 14.03
C SER A 53 25.73 10.86 14.64
N SER A 54 25.05 9.84 14.12
CA SER A 54 25.32 8.44 14.50
C SER A 54 26.06 7.73 13.37
N THR A 55 27.28 7.32 13.67
CA THR A 55 28.12 6.40 12.89
C THR A 55 27.65 4.94 12.96
N ILE A 56 26.40 4.70 13.37
CA ILE A 56 25.74 3.39 13.30
C ILE A 56 24.88 3.40 12.03
N PRO A 57 25.10 2.50 11.05
CA PRO A 57 24.21 2.40 9.91
C PRO A 57 22.82 2.03 10.43
N VAL A 58 21.89 2.98 10.39
CA VAL A 58 20.48 2.71 10.68
C VAL A 58 20.03 1.66 9.67
N LYS A 59 19.77 0.44 10.15
CA LYS A 59 19.23 -0.63 9.29
C LYS A 59 17.86 -0.20 8.79
N ARG A 60 17.78 0.04 7.49
CA ARG A 60 16.56 0.41 6.78
C ARG A 60 15.53 -0.72 6.88
N ARG A 61 14.29 -0.37 7.22
CA ARG A 61 13.17 -1.32 7.41
C ARG A 61 12.42 -1.55 6.11
N LEU A 62 12.21 -2.82 5.78
CA LEU A 62 11.50 -3.28 4.59
C LEU A 62 10.04 -3.60 4.89
N ALA A 63 9.12 -3.04 4.11
CA ALA A 63 7.75 -3.54 4.03
C ALA A 63 7.58 -4.43 2.80
N ILE A 64 7.30 -5.71 3.00
CA ILE A 64 6.92 -6.61 1.90
C ILE A 64 5.41 -6.49 1.72
N ILE A 65 4.99 -5.90 0.61
CA ILE A 65 3.58 -5.69 0.30
C ILE A 65 3.13 -6.78 -0.66
N VAL A 66 2.22 -7.61 -0.20
CA VAL A 66 1.70 -8.77 -0.92
C VAL A 66 0.25 -8.49 -1.32
N PRO A 67 -0.03 -8.13 -2.58
CA PRO A 67 -1.39 -7.96 -3.07
C PRO A 67 -2.05 -9.34 -3.12
N PHE A 68 -3.25 -9.48 -2.54
CA PHE A 68 -3.75 -10.82 -2.21
C PHE A 68 -5.27 -10.97 -2.40
N ARG A 69 -5.68 -12.11 -2.98
CA ARG A 69 -7.05 -12.63 -2.98
C ARG A 69 -7.03 -14.11 -3.40
N ASP A 70 -7.73 -14.98 -2.67
CA ASP A 70 -7.98 -16.39 -3.03
C ASP A 70 -6.71 -17.18 -3.44
N ARG A 71 -5.64 -17.03 -2.65
CA ARG A 71 -4.31 -17.69 -2.82
C ARG A 71 -3.77 -18.25 -1.49
N PHE A 72 -4.66 -18.86 -0.71
CA PHE A 72 -4.35 -19.23 0.68
C PHE A 72 -3.22 -20.26 0.78
N ASP A 73 -3.19 -21.25 -0.12
CA ASP A 73 -2.15 -22.27 -0.14
C ASP A 73 -0.78 -21.65 -0.47
N GLU A 74 -0.72 -20.75 -1.45
CA GLU A 74 0.49 -20.01 -1.77
C GLU A 74 0.95 -19.14 -0.59
N LEU A 75 0.01 -18.50 0.13
CA LEU A 75 0.34 -17.69 1.32
C LEU A 75 0.94 -18.54 2.45
N LEU A 76 0.43 -19.75 2.66
CA LEU A 76 0.93 -20.68 3.67
C LEU A 76 2.39 -21.08 3.40
N GLU A 77 2.79 -21.18 2.13
CA GLU A 77 4.18 -21.42 1.75
C GLU A 77 5.03 -20.15 1.80
N PHE A 78 4.47 -19.04 1.31
CA PHE A 78 5.13 -17.75 1.16
C PHE A 78 5.69 -17.21 2.47
N VAL A 79 4.85 -17.13 3.51
CA VAL A 79 5.22 -16.47 4.78
C VAL A 79 6.44 -17.15 5.44
N PRO A 80 6.45 -18.47 5.70
CA PRO A 80 7.60 -19.13 6.30
C PRO A 80 8.83 -19.10 5.38
N HIS A 81 8.66 -19.23 4.06
CA HIS A 81 9.75 -19.17 3.10
C HIS A 81 10.45 -17.80 3.15
N MET A 82 9.70 -16.72 2.97
CA MET A 82 10.23 -15.35 2.98
C MET A 82 10.80 -14.97 4.33
N TYR A 83 10.17 -15.42 5.43
CA TYR A 83 10.69 -15.19 6.77
C TYR A 83 12.10 -15.78 6.94
N ASN A 84 12.30 -17.03 6.53
CA ASN A 84 13.60 -17.68 6.60
C ASN A 84 14.61 -17.05 5.64
N PHE A 85 14.20 -16.77 4.40
CA PHE A 85 15.05 -16.18 3.37
C PHE A 85 15.62 -14.82 3.79
N LEU A 86 14.79 -13.93 4.33
CA LEU A 86 15.21 -12.58 4.70
C LEU A 86 15.94 -12.51 6.04
N ASN A 87 15.64 -13.42 6.98
CA ASN A 87 16.41 -13.53 8.21
C ASN A 87 17.87 -13.94 7.95
N LYS A 88 18.13 -14.81 6.97
CA LYS A 88 19.52 -15.11 6.52
C LYS A 88 20.24 -13.87 6.02
N GLN A 89 19.52 -12.93 5.39
CA GLN A 89 20.07 -11.66 4.90
C GLN A 89 20.19 -10.59 6.01
N LYS A 90 19.70 -10.87 7.23
CA LYS A 90 19.72 -9.95 8.38
C LYS A 90 19.00 -8.62 8.09
N ILE A 91 17.97 -8.65 7.25
CA ILE A 91 17.13 -7.49 6.92
C ILE A 91 16.03 -7.37 7.97
N PRO A 92 15.75 -6.19 8.55
CA PRO A 92 14.54 -5.99 9.33
C PRO A 92 13.36 -5.77 8.39
N PHE A 93 12.36 -6.64 8.46
CA PHE A 93 11.19 -6.59 7.58
C PHE A 93 9.90 -6.96 8.31
N ASN A 94 8.78 -6.56 7.71
CA ASN A 94 7.46 -7.06 8.03
C ASN A 94 6.70 -7.37 6.74
N ILE A 95 5.80 -8.36 6.80
CA ILE A 95 4.98 -8.80 5.67
C ILE A 95 3.57 -8.23 5.83
N PHE A 96 3.09 -7.55 4.79
CA PHE A 96 1.78 -6.92 4.72
C PHE A 96 0.96 -7.58 3.62
N VAL A 97 0.04 -8.45 4.03
CA VAL A 97 -0.91 -9.10 3.11
C VAL A 97 -2.09 -8.15 2.89
N VAL A 98 -2.20 -7.61 1.69
CA VAL A 98 -3.25 -6.62 1.33
C VAL A 98 -4.37 -7.35 0.60
N GLN A 99 -5.36 -7.79 1.37
CA GLN A 99 -6.52 -8.55 0.88
C GLN A 99 -7.53 -7.64 0.16
N GLN A 100 -7.81 -7.92 -1.12
CA GLN A 100 -8.93 -7.27 -1.83
C GLN A 100 -10.25 -7.98 -1.49
N LYS A 101 -11.23 -7.23 -0.96
CA LYS A 101 -12.50 -7.78 -0.45
C LYS A 101 -13.73 -7.57 -1.34
N ASP A 102 -13.67 -6.64 -2.29
CA ASP A 102 -14.76 -6.44 -3.26
C ASP A 102 -14.84 -7.60 -4.27
N ASN A 103 -15.85 -7.57 -5.14
CA ASN A 103 -16.05 -8.56 -6.20
C ASN A 103 -15.55 -8.08 -7.57
N ASN A 104 -14.84 -6.95 -7.63
CA ASN A 104 -14.28 -6.46 -8.90
C ASN A 104 -13.12 -7.34 -9.34
N ARG A 105 -12.66 -7.17 -10.58
CA ARG A 105 -11.41 -7.80 -11.03
C ARG A 105 -10.27 -7.44 -10.06
N PHE A 106 -9.31 -8.35 -9.92
CA PHE A 106 -8.17 -8.11 -9.05
C PHE A 106 -7.38 -6.88 -9.52
N ASN A 107 -7.01 -5.99 -8.61
CA ASN A 107 -6.28 -4.76 -8.93
C ASN A 107 -4.97 -4.74 -8.13
N ARG A 108 -3.95 -5.38 -8.71
CA ARG A 108 -2.64 -5.56 -8.10
C ARG A 108 -2.02 -4.23 -7.69
N ALA A 109 -1.92 -3.29 -8.63
CA ALA A 109 -1.32 -1.97 -8.42
C ALA A 109 -2.03 -1.16 -7.32
N SER A 110 -3.37 -1.16 -7.28
CA SER A 110 -4.11 -0.46 -6.24
C SER A 110 -3.86 -1.04 -4.85
N LEU A 111 -3.69 -2.36 -4.72
CA LEU A 111 -3.38 -2.99 -3.44
C LEU A 111 -1.95 -2.66 -2.99
N ILE A 112 -0.99 -2.57 -3.92
CA ILE A 112 0.36 -2.07 -3.60
C ILE A 112 0.28 -0.63 -3.08
N ASN A 113 -0.48 0.25 -3.74
CA ASN A 113 -0.70 1.62 -3.27
C ASN A 113 -1.29 1.67 -1.85
N VAL A 114 -2.30 0.85 -1.56
CA VAL A 114 -2.89 0.75 -0.21
C VAL A 114 -1.84 0.30 0.81
N GLY A 115 -1.08 -0.76 0.49
CA GLY A 115 -0.01 -1.24 1.36
C GLY A 115 1.07 -0.18 1.61
N PHE A 116 1.43 0.59 0.59
CA PHE A 116 2.38 1.68 0.71
C PHE A 116 1.85 2.77 1.66
N LEU A 117 0.61 3.20 1.50
CA LEU A 117 -0.01 4.21 2.37
C LEU A 117 -0.06 3.77 3.84
N CYS A 118 -0.29 2.47 4.10
CA CYS A 118 -0.30 1.92 5.44
C CYS A 118 1.10 1.80 6.07
N THR A 119 2.17 1.80 5.29
CA THR A 119 3.54 1.50 5.77
C THR A 119 4.51 2.67 5.66
N LYS A 120 4.24 3.69 4.85
CA LYS A 120 5.17 4.78 4.54
C LYS A 120 5.71 5.60 5.73
N LEU A 121 5.07 5.54 6.91
CA LEU A 121 5.54 6.24 8.11
C LEU A 121 6.67 5.50 8.84
N ASP A 122 6.65 4.16 8.80
CA ASP A 122 7.50 3.31 9.64
C ASP A 122 8.59 2.55 8.87
N TYR A 123 8.48 2.51 7.54
CA TYR A 123 9.36 1.74 6.66
C TYR A 123 10.06 2.65 5.64
N ASP A 124 11.29 2.28 5.29
CA ASP A 124 12.16 3.09 4.42
C ASP A 124 12.01 2.73 2.93
N TYR A 125 11.60 1.50 2.66
CA TYR A 125 11.45 0.96 1.31
C TYR A 125 10.47 -0.21 1.31
N ILE A 126 9.91 -0.47 0.14
CA ILE A 126 8.93 -1.53 -0.06
C ILE A 126 9.48 -2.57 -1.05
N ALA A 127 9.01 -3.80 -0.89
CA ALA A 127 9.02 -4.81 -1.95
C ALA A 127 7.57 -5.08 -2.35
N MET A 128 7.18 -4.70 -3.56
CA MET A 128 5.93 -5.19 -4.14
C MET A 128 6.17 -6.63 -4.59
N HIS A 129 5.40 -7.57 -4.06
CA HIS A 129 5.77 -8.98 -4.10
C HIS A 129 4.58 -9.88 -4.39
N ASP A 130 4.64 -10.61 -5.49
CA ASP A 130 3.64 -11.63 -5.80
C ASP A 130 3.79 -12.81 -4.82
N VAL A 131 2.65 -13.35 -4.35
CA VAL A 131 2.62 -14.39 -3.30
C VAL A 131 3.16 -15.74 -3.81
N ASP A 132 3.14 -15.95 -5.12
CA ASP A 132 3.49 -17.19 -5.81
C ASP A 132 4.89 -17.17 -6.45
N LEU A 133 5.75 -16.21 -6.09
CA LEU A 133 7.09 -16.08 -6.65
C LEU A 133 8.15 -16.03 -5.55
N MET A 134 8.61 -17.18 -5.08
CA MET A 134 9.50 -17.26 -3.91
C MET A 134 10.97 -17.44 -4.30
N PRO A 135 11.91 -16.54 -3.91
CA PRO A 135 13.31 -16.67 -4.28
C PRO A 135 13.98 -17.89 -3.62
N ILE A 136 14.63 -18.74 -4.41
CA ILE A 136 15.45 -19.86 -3.91
C ILE A 136 16.93 -19.48 -3.91
N ASN A 137 17.36 -18.69 -4.89
CA ASN A 137 18.75 -18.28 -5.02
C ASN A 137 19.12 -17.21 -3.98
N ASP A 138 20.02 -17.55 -3.06
CA ASP A 138 20.49 -16.65 -1.99
C ASP A 138 21.19 -15.38 -2.52
N ASN A 139 21.57 -15.31 -3.80
CA ASN A 139 22.13 -14.10 -4.43
C ASN A 139 21.07 -13.03 -4.75
N LEU A 140 19.77 -13.35 -4.65
CA LEU A 140 18.70 -12.37 -4.76
C LEU A 140 18.57 -11.56 -3.46
N LYS A 141 19.27 -10.42 -3.40
CA LYS A 141 19.37 -9.60 -2.19
C LYS A 141 18.26 -8.56 -2.10
N TYR A 142 17.57 -8.52 -0.97
CA TYR A 142 16.49 -7.57 -0.69
C TYR A 142 16.99 -6.31 0.02
N ASN A 143 18.23 -5.89 -0.25
CA ASN A 143 18.83 -4.74 0.40
C ASN A 143 18.13 -3.44 0.02
N TYR A 144 18.32 -2.39 0.82
CA TYR A 144 17.82 -1.05 0.53
C TYR A 144 18.31 -0.55 -0.86
N PRO A 145 17.41 -0.22 -1.80
CA PRO A 145 17.74 0.07 -3.19
C PRO A 145 18.18 1.54 -3.36
N ALA A 146 19.33 1.90 -2.78
CA ALA A 146 19.81 3.29 -2.72
C ALA A 146 20.03 3.94 -4.10
N SER A 147 20.38 3.14 -5.13
CA SER A 147 20.71 3.66 -6.46
C SER A 147 19.51 3.83 -7.39
N GLY A 148 18.31 3.41 -6.98
CA GLY A 148 17.14 3.33 -7.85
C GLY A 148 16.37 2.03 -7.68
N PRO A 149 15.18 1.89 -8.29
CA PRO A 149 14.36 0.69 -8.20
C PRO A 149 15.15 -0.58 -8.58
N PHE A 150 14.98 -1.65 -7.81
CA PHE A 150 15.70 -2.92 -7.97
C PHE A 150 14.72 -4.07 -8.24
N HIS A 151 14.72 -4.57 -9.47
CA HIS A 151 13.82 -5.61 -9.94
C HIS A 151 14.44 -6.99 -9.71
N ILE A 152 13.96 -7.71 -8.69
CA ILE A 152 14.48 -9.01 -8.25
C ILE A 152 14.16 -10.10 -9.26
N SER A 153 12.92 -10.13 -9.73
CA SER A 153 12.39 -11.14 -10.65
C SER A 153 12.71 -10.83 -12.11
N SER A 154 14.01 -10.67 -12.38
CA SER A 154 14.56 -10.30 -13.68
C SER A 154 14.03 -11.15 -14.84
N PRO A 155 13.81 -10.59 -16.04
CA PRO A 155 13.30 -11.36 -17.19
C PRO A 155 14.15 -12.59 -17.55
N GLN A 156 15.46 -12.56 -17.26
CA GLN A 156 16.39 -13.67 -17.51
C GLN A 156 16.15 -14.88 -16.61
N THR A 157 15.54 -14.67 -15.43
CA THR A 157 15.34 -15.71 -14.41
C THR A 157 13.89 -15.88 -14.00
N HIS A 158 12.99 -15.02 -14.47
CA HIS A 158 11.56 -15.13 -14.22
C HIS A 158 11.01 -16.35 -14.99
N PRO A 159 10.10 -17.15 -14.40
CA PRO A 159 9.61 -18.39 -15.03
C PRO A 159 8.73 -18.16 -16.29
N LYS A 160 8.06 -17.01 -16.39
CA LYS A 160 7.06 -16.72 -17.46
C LYS A 160 7.37 -15.54 -18.40
N TYR A 161 7.97 -14.45 -17.94
CA TYR A 161 8.11 -13.20 -18.70
C TYR A 161 9.58 -12.87 -18.93
N HIS A 162 9.95 -12.65 -20.20
CA HIS A 162 11.35 -12.54 -20.62
C HIS A 162 11.68 -11.27 -21.42
N TYR A 163 10.76 -10.30 -21.49
CA TYR A 163 10.95 -9.06 -22.25
C TYR A 163 11.65 -7.98 -21.42
N ASP A 164 12.39 -7.08 -22.07
CA ASP A 164 13.36 -6.20 -21.42
C ASP A 164 12.77 -5.18 -20.46
N THR A 165 11.55 -4.70 -20.71
CA THR A 165 10.87 -3.68 -19.89
C THR A 165 10.05 -4.26 -18.74
N PHE A 166 9.97 -5.59 -18.63
CA PHE A 166 9.21 -6.26 -17.58
C PHE A 166 9.75 -5.91 -16.18
N ILE A 167 8.84 -5.49 -15.29
CA ILE A 167 9.13 -5.19 -13.88
C ILE A 167 8.09 -5.77 -12.90
N GLY A 168 7.26 -6.72 -13.35
CA GLY A 168 6.29 -7.43 -12.52
C GLY A 168 6.93 -8.49 -11.61
N GLY A 169 6.14 -9.19 -10.80
CA GLY A 169 6.66 -10.12 -9.80
C GLY A 169 7.16 -9.41 -8.55
N ILE A 170 8.46 -9.09 -8.49
CA ILE A 170 9.16 -8.58 -7.31
C ILE A 170 10.03 -7.38 -7.68
N LEU A 171 9.63 -6.20 -7.19
CA LEU A 171 10.36 -4.95 -7.36
C LEU A 171 10.55 -4.25 -6.01
N LEU A 172 11.77 -3.84 -5.72
CA LEU A 172 12.12 -3.05 -4.55
C LEU A 172 12.26 -1.59 -4.94
N ILE A 173 11.70 -0.71 -4.13
CA ILE A 173 11.75 0.74 -4.36
C ILE A 173 11.73 1.49 -3.03
N THR A 174 12.52 2.55 -2.93
CA THR A 174 12.53 3.42 -1.74
C THR A 174 11.21 4.15 -1.61
N LYS A 175 10.85 4.54 -0.38
CA LYS A 175 9.67 5.35 -0.15
C LYS A 175 9.70 6.63 -0.99
N GLU A 176 10.85 7.29 -1.02
CA GLU A 176 11.05 8.57 -1.73
C GLU A 176 10.85 8.41 -3.24
N HIS A 177 11.35 7.32 -3.83
CA HIS A 177 11.16 7.05 -5.26
C HIS A 177 9.72 6.66 -5.59
N TYR A 178 9.02 5.94 -4.70
CA TYR A 178 7.62 5.60 -4.91
C TYR A 178 6.71 6.85 -4.84
N GLU A 179 7.00 7.77 -3.91
CA GLU A 179 6.30 9.06 -3.81
C GLU A 179 6.61 9.97 -5.00
N LEU A 180 7.85 9.97 -5.50
CA LEU A 180 8.26 10.77 -6.65
C LEU A 180 7.43 10.49 -7.90
N VAL A 181 7.02 9.23 -8.11
CA VAL A 181 6.26 8.80 -9.29
C VAL A 181 4.74 8.69 -9.05
N ASP A 182 4.26 9.19 -7.90
CA ASP A 182 2.87 9.09 -7.48
C ASP A 182 2.34 7.64 -7.46
N GLY A 183 3.18 6.70 -7.03
CA GLY A 183 2.87 5.28 -6.98
C GLY A 183 2.49 4.66 -8.32
N MET A 184 1.74 3.55 -8.26
CA MET A 184 1.25 2.83 -9.44
C MET A 184 -0.14 3.32 -9.87
N SER A 185 -0.54 3.10 -11.11
CA SER A 185 -1.90 3.42 -11.57
C SER A 185 -2.98 2.56 -10.90
N ASN A 186 -4.08 3.18 -10.45
CA ASN A 186 -5.25 2.47 -9.90
C ASN A 186 -6.23 1.96 -10.97
N ASN A 187 -5.95 2.21 -12.26
CA ASN A 187 -6.90 1.97 -13.35
C ASN A 187 -6.77 0.57 -13.99
N TYR A 188 -5.78 -0.23 -13.57
CA TYR A 188 -5.55 -1.57 -14.10
C TYR A 188 -6.32 -2.62 -13.31
N TRP A 189 -7.52 -2.91 -13.80
CA TRP A 189 -8.39 -3.96 -13.27
C TRP A 189 -8.19 -5.24 -14.09
N GLY A 190 -7.78 -6.33 -13.46
CA GLY A 190 -7.43 -7.57 -14.14
C GLY A 190 -5.93 -7.72 -14.37
N TRP A 191 -5.56 -8.71 -15.18
CA TRP A 191 -4.16 -9.08 -15.39
C TRP A 191 -3.49 -8.24 -16.49
N GLY A 192 -2.34 -7.62 -16.17
CA GLY A 192 -1.40 -7.01 -17.11
C GLY A 192 -1.46 -5.50 -17.24
N LEU A 193 -0.36 -4.95 -17.80
CA LEU A 193 -0.08 -3.55 -18.15
C LEU A 193 0.17 -2.59 -16.98
N GLU A 194 -0.10 -2.99 -15.73
CA GLU A 194 0.14 -2.11 -14.58
C GLU A 194 1.64 -1.98 -14.25
N ASP A 195 2.40 -3.03 -14.50
CA ASP A 195 3.86 -3.06 -14.38
C ASP A 195 4.54 -2.34 -15.54
N ASP A 196 4.05 -2.51 -16.77
CA ASP A 196 4.52 -1.76 -17.94
C ASP A 196 4.30 -0.24 -17.79
N GLU A 197 3.14 0.17 -17.30
CA GLU A 197 2.86 1.59 -17.03
C GLU A 197 3.73 2.12 -15.90
N PHE A 198 3.93 1.34 -14.84
CA PHE A 198 4.82 1.74 -13.75
C PHE A 198 6.27 1.87 -14.24
N TYR A 199 6.73 1.02 -15.16
CA TYR A 199 8.04 1.15 -15.78
C TYR A 199 8.20 2.49 -16.50
N VAL A 200 7.17 2.92 -17.25
CA VAL A 200 7.15 4.21 -17.92
C VAL A 200 7.27 5.36 -16.91
N ARG A 201 6.53 5.32 -15.79
CA ARG A 201 6.65 6.35 -14.73
C ARG A 201 8.05 6.44 -14.17
N LEU A 202 8.67 5.30 -13.86
CA LEU A 202 10.05 5.26 -13.34
C LEU A 202 11.03 5.86 -14.35
N ARG A 203 10.93 5.47 -15.62
CA ARG A 203 11.76 5.98 -16.70
C ARG A 203 11.62 7.50 -16.86
N ASP A 204 10.39 8.00 -16.89
CA ASP A 204 10.10 9.42 -17.12
C ASP A 204 10.54 10.29 -15.93
N ALA A 205 10.59 9.73 -14.72
CA ALA A 205 11.19 10.35 -13.54
C ALA A 205 12.73 10.22 -13.48
N GLY A 206 13.38 9.63 -14.49
CA GLY A 206 14.83 9.43 -14.53
C GLY A 206 15.34 8.33 -13.60
N LEU A 207 14.46 7.48 -13.07
CA LEU A 207 14.80 6.38 -12.18
C LEU A 207 15.17 5.14 -12.99
N LYS A 208 16.46 4.78 -12.99
CA LYS A 208 16.95 3.59 -13.68
C LYS A 208 16.63 2.33 -12.87
N VAL A 209 15.85 1.42 -13.46
CA VAL A 209 15.64 0.08 -12.91
C VAL A 209 16.94 -0.74 -13.03
N THR A 210 17.35 -1.34 -11.93
CA THR A 210 18.51 -2.24 -11.86
C THR A 210 18.05 -3.66 -11.51
N ARG A 211 18.87 -4.67 -11.83
CA ARG A 211 18.54 -6.10 -11.69
C ARG A 211 19.72 -6.85 -11.06
N PRO A 212 19.48 -8.00 -10.41
CA PRO A 212 20.55 -8.86 -9.88
C PRO A 212 21.57 -9.23 -10.97
N ALA A 213 22.85 -9.07 -10.65
CA ALA A 213 23.96 -9.52 -11.48
C ALA A 213 24.50 -10.86 -10.97
N ASN A 214 25.17 -11.61 -11.85
CA ASN A 214 25.85 -12.87 -11.50
C ASN A 214 24.93 -13.95 -10.91
N ILE A 215 23.68 -14.01 -11.39
CA ILE A 215 22.76 -15.10 -11.07
C ILE A 215 23.11 -16.30 -11.94
N THR A 216 23.48 -17.41 -11.31
CA THR A 216 23.90 -18.66 -11.98
C THR A 216 22.73 -19.62 -12.22
N THR A 217 21.58 -19.37 -11.62
CA THR A 217 20.32 -20.12 -11.82
C THR A 217 19.55 -19.57 -13.01
N GLY A 218 18.71 -20.41 -13.63
CA GLY A 218 17.83 -20.06 -14.74
C GLY A 218 16.35 -19.95 -14.32
N PRO A 219 15.44 -19.83 -15.30
CA PRO A 219 14.00 -19.70 -15.06
C PRO A 219 13.37 -20.81 -14.19
N ASP A 220 13.90 -22.03 -14.27
CA ASP A 220 13.31 -23.22 -13.61
C ASP A 220 13.78 -23.44 -12.17
N ASN A 221 14.80 -22.70 -11.70
CA ASN A 221 15.42 -22.94 -10.40
C ASN A 221 15.88 -21.68 -9.67
N THR A 222 15.49 -20.49 -10.15
CA THR A 222 15.71 -19.23 -9.43
C THR A 222 14.62 -18.96 -8.40
N PHE A 223 13.38 -19.29 -8.76
CA PHE A 223 12.18 -19.12 -7.94
C PHE A 223 11.47 -20.45 -7.75
N LYS A 224 10.76 -20.59 -6.63
CA LYS A 224 9.79 -21.65 -6.36
C LYS A 224 8.41 -21.13 -6.73
#